data_AF-A0A1G9ET13-F1
#
_entry.id   AF-A0A1G9ET13-F1
#
_cell.length_a   1.000
_cell.length_b   1.000
_cell.length_c   1.000
_cell.angle_alpha   90.00
_cell.angle_beta   90.00
_cell.angle_gamma   90.00
#
_symmetry.space_group_name_H-M   'P 1'
#
loop_
_entity.id
_entity.type
_entity.pdbx_description
1 polymer ?
#
loop_
_entity_poly.entity_id
_entity_poly.type
_entity_poly.pdbx_seq_one_letter_code
_entity_poly.pdbx_strand_id
1 'polypeptide(L)'
;MQRLHPVSAKLSRRQAWVFLAASLVLAVLVGVGGLVQLAPVAQLDRVIFDTLQAQTAPGQAARDTVVVDIDEVSLAAVGQWPWPRYRIAALVERIAAGQPAAIALDILLPEADRTSLSEIRRTFKRDFDVDISFGGAPPRPAG
;
A
#
# COMPACT_ATOMS: atom_id res chain seq x y z
N MET A 1 -46.52 35.39 28.23
CA MET A 1 -47.35 34.81 27.15
C MET A 1 -46.77 35.26 25.81
N GLN A 2 -46.04 34.39 25.10
CA GLN A 2 -45.53 34.67 23.75
C GLN A 2 -45.77 33.42 22.89
N ARG A 3 -46.65 33.55 21.90
CA ARG A 3 -47.05 32.46 21.00
C ARG A 3 -45.92 32.23 19.99
N LEU A 4 -45.34 31.04 19.99
CA LEU A 4 -44.45 30.58 18.92
C LEU A 4 -45.27 30.40 17.64
N HIS A 5 -44.95 31.16 16.59
CA HIS A 5 -45.54 31.00 15.26
C HIS A 5 -44.97 29.74 14.59
N PRO A 6 -45.79 28.76 14.19
CA PRO A 6 -45.30 27.61 13.41
C PRO A 6 -45.04 28.07 11.96
N VAL A 7 -43.76 28.16 11.58
CA VAL A 7 -43.36 28.35 10.17
C VAL A 7 -43.52 27.00 9.45
N SER A 8 -44.75 26.66 9.08
CA SER A 8 -45.03 25.58 8.13
C SER A 8 -44.99 26.16 6.72
N ALA A 9 -43.80 26.28 6.13
CA ALA A 9 -43.68 26.56 4.71
C ALA A 9 -44.14 25.34 3.90
N LYS A 10 -45.35 25.41 3.31
CA LYS A 10 -45.81 24.40 2.35
C LYS A 10 -45.02 24.57 1.05
N LEU A 11 -43.99 23.74 0.85
CA LEU A 11 -43.20 23.73 -0.38
C LEU A 11 -44.11 23.33 -1.56
N SER A 12 -44.25 24.19 -2.56
CA SER A 12 -45.00 23.84 -3.76
C SER A 12 -44.27 22.74 -4.53
N ARG A 13 -45.01 21.87 -5.23
CA ARG A 13 -44.43 20.76 -6.02
C ARG A 13 -43.35 21.26 -7.00
N ARG A 14 -43.53 22.47 -7.58
CA ARG A 14 -42.54 23.13 -8.45
C ARG A 14 -41.24 23.47 -7.70
N GLN A 15 -41.34 24.04 -6.49
CA GLN A 15 -40.16 24.33 -5.68
C GLN A 15 -39.40 23.06 -5.30
N ALA A 16 -40.11 21.98 -4.93
CA ALA A 16 -39.48 20.69 -4.65
C ALA A 16 -38.67 20.15 -5.85
N TRP A 17 -39.23 20.22 -7.08
CA TRP A 17 -38.51 19.82 -8.30
C TRP A 17 -37.28 20.69 -8.58
N VAL A 18 -37.37 22.00 -8.36
CA VAL A 18 -36.23 22.92 -8.53
C VAL A 18 -35.11 22.59 -7.54
N PHE A 19 -35.43 22.34 -6.26
CA PHE A 19 -34.44 21.93 -5.26
C PHE A 19 -33.79 20.59 -5.60
N LEU A 20 -34.57 19.61 -6.05
CA LEU A 20 -34.04 18.31 -6.48
C LEU A 20 -33.09 18.48 -7.68
N ALA A 21 -33.50 19.23 -8.71
CA ALA A 21 -32.66 19.47 -9.89
C ALA A 21 -31.37 20.22 -9.51
N ALA A 22 -31.45 21.25 -8.67
CA ALA A 22 -30.27 21.99 -8.20
C ALA A 22 -29.32 21.11 -7.39
N SER A 23 -29.85 20.25 -6.51
CA SER A 23 -29.04 19.29 -5.73
C SER A 23 -28.35 18.26 -6.62
N LEU A 24 -29.03 17.77 -7.67
CA LEU A 24 -28.47 16.83 -8.62
C LEU A 24 -27.34 17.49 -9.44
N VAL A 25 -27.55 18.71 -9.92
CA VAL A 25 -26.51 19.46 -10.65
C VAL A 25 -25.29 19.71 -9.76
N LEU A 26 -25.50 20.11 -8.50
CA LEU A 26 -24.40 20.29 -7.56
C LEU A 26 -23.63 18.99 -7.30
N ALA A 27 -24.34 17.87 -7.12
CA ALA A 27 -23.73 16.55 -6.94
C ALA A 27 -22.91 16.14 -8.17
N VAL A 28 -23.40 16.39 -9.38
CA VAL A 28 -22.67 16.13 -10.63
C VAL A 28 -21.43 17.02 -10.73
N LEU A 29 -21.53 18.32 -10.41
CA LEU A 29 -20.39 19.23 -10.43
C LEU A 29 -19.30 18.82 -9.43
N VAL A 30 -19.68 18.42 -8.22
CA VAL A 30 -18.74 17.91 -7.21
C VAL A 30 -18.12 16.59 -7.68
N GLY A 31 -18.93 15.67 -8.21
CA GLY A 31 -18.46 14.39 -8.73
C GLY A 31 -17.47 14.54 -9.89
N VAL A 32 -17.81 15.36 -10.89
CA VAL A 32 -16.90 15.72 -11.99
C VAL A 32 -15.66 16.42 -11.46
N GLY A 33 -15.82 17.33 -10.50
CA GLY A 33 -14.71 18.03 -9.87
C GLY A 33 -13.73 17.11 -9.13
N GLY A 34 -14.24 16.05 -8.51
CA GLY A 34 -13.43 14.97 -7.94
C GLY A 34 -12.66 14.19 -9.01
N LEU A 35 -13.33 13.83 -10.12
CA LEU A 35 -12.70 13.09 -11.22
C LEU A 35 -11.56 13.87 -11.89
N VAL A 36 -11.68 15.19 -12.01
CA VAL A 36 -10.62 16.05 -12.56
C VAL A 36 -9.64 16.55 -11.47
N GLN A 37 -9.76 16.07 -10.23
CA GLN A 37 -8.90 16.43 -9.10
C GLN A 37 -8.83 17.94 -8.83
N LEU A 38 -9.96 18.65 -8.94
CA LEU A 38 -10.04 20.07 -8.57
C LEU A 38 -9.63 20.25 -7.10
N ALA A 39 -8.65 21.13 -6.84
CA ALA A 39 -7.99 21.24 -5.54
C ALA A 39 -8.95 21.38 -4.33
N PRO A 40 -10.02 22.21 -4.37
CA PRO A 40 -10.94 22.32 -3.23
C PRO A 40 -11.72 21.02 -2.95
N VAL A 41 -12.12 20.29 -4.00
CA VAL A 41 -12.84 19.02 -3.87
C VAL A 41 -11.90 17.94 -3.34
N ALA A 42 -10.68 17.86 -3.88
CA ALA A 42 -9.68 16.89 -3.43
C ALA A 42 -9.17 17.14 -2.00
N GLN A 43 -9.20 18.38 -1.51
CA GLN A 43 -8.88 18.69 -0.11
C GLN A 43 -10.01 18.26 0.83
N LEU A 44 -11.26 18.55 0.48
CA LEU A 44 -12.43 18.10 1.25
C LEU A 44 -12.49 16.57 1.32
N ASP A 45 -12.26 15.90 0.19
CA ASP A 45 -12.23 14.44 0.12
C ASP A 45 -11.17 13.84 1.07
N ARG A 46 -9.95 14.39 1.08
CA ARG A 46 -8.89 13.96 2.00
C ARG A 46 -9.28 14.12 3.48
N VAL A 47 -9.86 15.26 3.85
CA VAL A 47 -10.30 15.50 5.24
C VAL A 47 -11.41 14.53 5.64
N ILE A 48 -12.38 14.30 4.76
CA ILE A 48 -13.47 13.34 4.98
C ILE A 48 -12.87 11.93 5.14
N PHE A 49 -11.97 11.55 4.26
CA PHE A 49 -11.30 10.26 4.28
C PHE A 49 -10.51 10.05 5.58
N ASP A 50 -9.65 11.00 5.97
CA ASP A 50 -8.86 10.94 7.20
C ASP A 50 -9.76 10.85 8.44
N THR A 51 -10.87 11.58 8.45
CA THR A 51 -11.85 11.55 9.56
C THR A 51 -12.54 10.20 9.66
N LEU A 52 -13.00 9.66 8.52
CA LEU A 52 -13.61 8.33 8.48
C LEU A 52 -12.61 7.25 8.87
N GLN A 53 -11.37 7.36 8.42
CA GLN A 53 -10.32 6.40 8.73
C GLN A 53 -9.95 6.45 10.22
N ALA A 54 -9.82 7.63 10.82
CA ALA A 54 -9.58 7.77 12.26
C ALA A 54 -10.73 7.21 13.12
N GLN A 55 -11.98 7.29 12.66
CA GLN A 55 -13.15 6.75 13.36
C GLN A 55 -13.35 5.24 13.17
N THR A 56 -12.97 4.72 12.00
CA THR A 56 -13.17 3.31 11.64
C THR A 56 -11.95 2.43 11.89
N ALA A 57 -10.76 3.03 12.01
CA ALA A 57 -9.55 2.31 12.37
C ALA A 57 -9.75 1.65 13.76
N PRO A 58 -9.40 0.36 13.91
CA PRO A 58 -9.41 -0.30 15.21
C PRO A 58 -8.58 0.53 16.20
N GLY A 59 -9.21 0.97 17.30
CA GLY A 59 -8.60 1.89 18.28
C GLY A 59 -7.41 1.33 19.07
N GLN A 60 -6.90 0.15 18.70
CA GLN A 60 -5.72 -0.46 19.28
C GLN A 60 -4.78 -0.89 18.15
N ALA A 61 -3.56 -0.34 18.14
CA ALA A 61 -2.48 -0.93 17.36
C ALA A 61 -2.29 -2.39 17.79
N ALA A 62 -2.04 -3.28 16.83
CA ALA A 62 -1.78 -4.68 17.10
C ALA A 62 -0.57 -4.78 18.05
N ARG A 63 -0.79 -5.25 19.27
CA ARG A 63 0.26 -5.29 20.31
C ARG A 63 1.32 -6.36 20.05
N ASP A 64 0.97 -7.36 19.25
CA ASP A 64 1.80 -8.55 19.00
C ASP A 64 2.26 -8.66 17.53
N THR A 65 2.16 -7.58 16.75
CA THR A 65 2.60 -7.54 15.35
C THR A 65 3.79 -6.60 15.19
N VAL A 66 4.86 -7.12 14.60
CA VAL A 66 6.03 -6.32 14.24
C VAL A 66 6.05 -6.15 12.72
N VAL A 67 6.12 -4.90 12.26
CA VAL A 67 6.31 -4.56 10.85
C VAL A 67 7.77 -4.23 10.65
N VAL A 68 8.41 -4.91 9.70
CA VAL A 68 9.79 -4.65 9.28
C VAL A 68 9.74 -4.02 7.91
N ASP A 69 10.09 -2.74 7.83
CA ASP A 69 10.13 -1.98 6.58
C ASP A 69 11.56 -1.90 6.02
N ILE A 70 11.67 -1.78 4.71
CA ILE A 70 12.94 -1.56 4.01
C ILE A 70 12.94 -0.10 3.54
N ASP A 71 13.52 0.76 4.37
CA ASP A 71 13.58 2.20 4.14
C ASP A 71 14.89 2.63 3.45
N GLU A 72 14.99 3.93 3.16
CA GLU A 72 16.17 4.51 2.52
C GLU A 72 17.45 4.32 3.36
N VAL A 73 17.33 4.31 4.69
CA VAL A 73 18.47 4.08 5.59
C VAL A 73 18.98 2.64 5.43
N SER A 74 18.07 1.68 5.34
CA SER A 74 18.38 0.28 5.11
C SER A 74 18.99 0.06 3.73
N LEU A 75 18.45 0.71 2.70
CA LEU A 75 18.99 0.65 1.33
C LEU A 75 20.37 1.28 1.24
N ALA A 76 20.61 2.40 1.92
CA ALA A 76 21.92 3.03 1.98
C ALA A 76 22.96 2.13 2.68
N ALA A 77 22.55 1.39 3.72
CA ALA A 77 23.44 0.51 4.47
C ALA A 77 23.72 -0.84 3.78
N VAL A 78 22.71 -1.41 3.11
CA VAL A 78 22.73 -2.80 2.62
C VAL A 78 22.84 -2.86 1.09
N GLY A 79 22.49 -1.79 0.39
CA GLY A 79 22.53 -1.65 -1.06
C GLY A 79 21.14 -1.59 -1.69
N GLN A 80 21.12 -1.31 -2.98
CA GLN A 80 19.89 -1.08 -3.74
C GLN A 80 19.00 -2.33 -3.83
N TRP A 81 17.69 -2.12 -3.73
CA TRP A 81 16.67 -3.11 -4.07
C TRP A 81 16.58 -3.35 -5.61
N PRO A 82 16.18 -4.53 -6.10
CA PRO A 82 15.83 -5.77 -5.39
C PRO A 82 17.03 -6.52 -4.84
N TRP A 83 16.94 -6.93 -3.57
CA TRP A 83 18.00 -7.71 -2.95
C TRP A 83 18.02 -9.16 -3.44
N PRO A 84 19.21 -9.81 -3.43
CA PRO A 84 19.34 -11.23 -3.69
C PRO A 84 18.54 -12.07 -2.68
N ARG A 85 18.02 -13.24 -3.11
CA ARG A 85 17.18 -14.10 -2.25
C ARG A 85 17.93 -14.61 -1.01
N TYR A 86 19.25 -14.84 -1.10
CA TYR A 86 20.03 -15.26 0.06
C TYR A 86 20.01 -14.22 1.19
N ARG A 87 19.92 -12.93 0.84
CA ARG A 87 19.90 -11.84 1.81
C ARG A 87 18.53 -11.70 2.46
N ILE A 88 17.46 -11.86 1.67
CA ILE A 88 16.10 -11.93 2.19
C ILE A 88 15.97 -13.13 3.14
N ALA A 89 16.52 -14.29 2.76
CA ALA A 89 16.54 -15.48 3.63
C ALA A 89 17.27 -15.21 4.96
N ALA A 90 18.46 -14.59 4.92
CA ALA A 90 19.19 -14.22 6.14
C ALA A 90 18.43 -13.23 7.03
N LEU A 91 17.66 -12.29 6.44
CA LEU A 91 16.78 -11.39 7.19
C LEU A 91 15.64 -12.17 7.85
N VAL A 92 14.98 -13.04 7.10
CA VAL A 92 13.88 -13.89 7.60
C VAL A 92 14.37 -14.81 8.71
N GLU A 93 15.55 -15.43 8.58
CA GLU A 93 16.15 -16.28 9.63
C GLU A 93 16.40 -15.50 10.92
N ARG A 94 16.87 -14.25 10.83
CA ARG A 94 17.06 -13.38 11.99
C ARG A 94 15.74 -13.02 12.67
N ILE A 95 14.69 -12.76 11.89
CA ILE A 95 13.34 -12.50 12.42
C ILE A 95 12.79 -13.78 13.06
N ALA A 96 12.95 -14.93 12.40
CA ALA A 96 12.51 -16.24 12.88
C ALA A 96 13.18 -16.65 14.19
N ALA A 97 14.40 -16.18 14.47
CA ALA A 97 15.05 -16.40 15.77
C ALA A 97 14.27 -15.81 16.96
N GLY A 98 13.41 -14.80 16.71
CA GLY A 98 12.46 -14.28 17.69
C GLY A 98 11.22 -15.15 17.93
N GLN A 99 11.11 -16.29 17.24
CA GLN A 99 9.99 -17.24 17.31
C GLN A 99 8.60 -16.60 17.15
N PRO A 100 8.36 -15.79 16.10
CA PRO A 100 7.02 -15.26 15.84
C PRO A 100 6.05 -16.39 15.49
N ALA A 101 4.76 -16.18 15.76
CA ALA A 101 3.72 -17.16 15.40
C ALA A 101 3.60 -17.38 13.88
N ALA A 102 3.87 -16.35 13.08
CA ALA A 102 3.92 -16.40 11.62
C ALA A 102 4.80 -15.26 11.08
N ILE A 103 5.31 -15.42 9.86
CA ILE A 103 6.03 -14.38 9.11
C ILE A 103 5.33 -14.21 7.77
N ALA A 104 4.84 -12.99 7.49
CA ALA A 104 4.28 -12.62 6.20
C ALA A 104 5.30 -11.80 5.42
N LEU A 105 5.45 -12.09 4.12
CA LEU A 105 6.30 -11.34 3.20
C LEU A 105 5.43 -10.65 2.18
N ASP A 106 5.46 -9.31 2.16
CA ASP A 106 4.81 -8.49 1.13
C ASP A 106 5.78 -8.20 -0.02
N ILE A 107 6.36 -9.26 -0.59
CA ILE A 107 7.32 -9.18 -1.68
C ILE A 107 7.00 -10.30 -2.68
N LEU A 108 6.85 -9.95 -3.95
CA LEU A 108 6.67 -10.92 -5.02
C LEU A 108 8.02 -11.51 -5.45
N LEU A 109 8.16 -12.83 -5.34
CA LEU A 109 9.34 -13.58 -5.80
C LEU A 109 8.97 -14.71 -6.79
N PRO A 110 8.26 -14.47 -7.91
CA PRO A 110 7.83 -15.54 -8.81
C PRO A 110 8.98 -16.20 -9.60
N GLU A 111 9.99 -15.41 -10.00
CA GLU A 111 11.07 -15.87 -10.86
C GLU A 111 12.29 -16.37 -10.07
N ALA A 112 13.16 -17.16 -10.73
CA ALA A 112 14.43 -17.54 -10.13
C ALA A 112 15.31 -16.31 -9.81
N ASP A 113 16.10 -16.41 -8.74
CA ASP A 113 17.02 -15.35 -8.33
C ASP A 113 18.13 -15.15 -9.37
N ARG A 114 18.01 -14.07 -10.15
CA ARG A 114 18.95 -13.68 -11.22
C ARG A 114 20.34 -13.34 -10.68
N THR A 115 20.44 -12.99 -9.40
CA THR A 115 21.69 -12.67 -8.72
C THR A 115 22.32 -13.87 -8.02
N SER A 116 21.67 -15.05 -8.06
CA SER A 116 22.26 -16.28 -7.53
C SER A 116 23.43 -16.75 -8.39
N LEU A 117 24.44 -17.34 -7.75
CA LEU A 117 25.63 -17.86 -8.43
C LEU A 117 25.28 -18.88 -9.54
N SER A 118 24.24 -19.69 -9.32
CA SER A 118 23.77 -20.65 -10.32
C SER A 118 23.17 -19.99 -11.55
N GLU A 119 22.38 -18.92 -11.40
CA GLU A 119 21.80 -18.19 -12.53
C GLU A 119 22.85 -17.35 -13.25
N ILE A 120 23.81 -16.77 -12.53
CA ILE A 120 24.92 -16.04 -13.14
C ILE A 120 25.75 -16.98 -14.02
N ARG A 121 26.15 -18.14 -13.49
CA ARG A 121 26.88 -19.16 -14.28
C ARG A 121 26.09 -19.58 -15.51
N ARG A 122 24.78 -19.84 -15.36
CA ARG A 122 23.91 -20.25 -16.48
C ARG A 122 23.82 -19.17 -17.55
N THR A 123 23.65 -17.91 -17.14
CA THR A 123 23.57 -16.75 -18.04
C THR A 123 24.85 -16.58 -18.83
N PHE A 124 26.01 -16.62 -18.18
CA PHE A 124 27.31 -16.48 -18.86
C PHE A 124 27.58 -17.64 -19.83
N LYS A 125 27.25 -18.87 -19.43
CA LYS A 125 27.38 -20.03 -20.31
C LYS A 125 26.46 -19.94 -21.53
N ARG A 126 25.25 -19.40 -21.35
CA ARG A 126 24.28 -19.23 -22.45
C ARG A 126 24.68 -18.11 -23.41
N ASP A 127 25.10 -16.96 -22.87
CA ASP A 127 25.26 -15.73 -23.65
C ASP A 127 26.67 -15.56 -24.23
N PHE A 128 27.68 -16.13 -23.57
CA PHE A 128 29.10 -16.00 -23.95
C PHE A 128 29.83 -17.34 -24.12
N ASP A 129 29.16 -18.47 -23.93
CA ASP A 129 29.76 -19.82 -23.91
C ASP A 129 30.86 -20.04 -22.85
N VAL A 130 30.97 -19.12 -21.87
CA VAL A 130 31.96 -19.18 -20.79
C VAL A 130 31.39 -19.87 -19.57
N ASP A 131 32.08 -20.90 -19.07
CA ASP A 131 31.73 -21.55 -17.80
C ASP A 131 32.54 -20.92 -16.65
N ILE A 132 31.84 -20.30 -15.70
CA ILE A 132 32.42 -19.61 -14.56
C ILE A 132 32.31 -20.50 -13.33
N SER A 133 33.45 -20.76 -12.70
CA SER A 133 33.53 -21.45 -11.41
C SER A 133 33.69 -20.45 -10.26
N PHE A 134 32.81 -20.54 -9.26
CA PHE A 134 32.90 -19.74 -8.04
C PHE A 134 33.55 -20.56 -6.92
N GLY A 135 34.64 -20.06 -6.34
CA GLY A 135 35.26 -20.68 -5.17
C GLY A 135 34.49 -20.37 -3.89
N GLY A 136 34.32 -21.37 -3.01
CA GLY A 136 33.76 -21.18 -1.67
C GLY A 136 32.26 -20.86 -1.61
N ALA A 137 31.49 -21.20 -2.65
CA ALA A 137 30.05 -21.03 -2.64
C ALA A 137 29.41 -21.88 -1.52
N PRO A 138 28.49 -21.31 -0.71
CA PRO A 138 27.81 -22.07 0.34
C PRO A 138 27.03 -23.25 -0.28
N PRO A 139 26.96 -24.40 0.43
CA PRO A 139 26.26 -25.56 -0.07
C PRO A 139 24.79 -25.23 -0.33
N ARG A 140 24.24 -25.75 -1.43
CA ARG A 140 22.82 -25.59 -1.73
C ARG A 140 22.01 -26.24 -0.60
N PRO A 141 21.04 -25.54 0.01
CA PRO A 141 20.17 -26.17 1.00
C PRO A 141 19.50 -27.38 0.33
N ALA A 142 19.50 -28.52 1.03
CA ALA A 142 18.73 -29.69 0.60
C ALA A 142 17.25 -29.29 0.63
N GLY A 143 16.59 -29.39 -0.52
CA GLY A 143 15.16 -29.14 -0.64
C GLY A 143 14.33 -30.18 0.09
#